data_AF-A0A0A0I8A6-F1
#
_entry.id   AF-A0A0A0I8A6-F1
#
_cell.length_a   1.000
_cell.length_b   1.000
_cell.length_c   1.000
_cell.angle_alpha   90.00
_cell.angle_beta   90.00
_cell.angle_gamma   90.00
#
_symmetry.space_group_name_H-M   'P 1'
#
loop_
_entity.id
_entity.type
_entity.pdbx_description
1 polymer ?
#
loop_
_entity_poly.entity_id
_entity_poly.type
_entity_poly.pdbx_seq_one_letter_code
_entity_poly.pdbx_strand_id
1 'polypeptide(L)'
;MRIEASLEEWRELYNVAIEIHKIKPWTKLSVLDLITIFLKGQEEPCLCSVMGQLGERYGVYMYIGDEAITDFFQLINSSDMPHNQIIRYQNSVICHFGSREELVKEEREIIKKLGIKFRGKNNWIYFRVNEKGYSPYMPDKDQVLMITEILKNLYMAIGALNEGLNVRFKQGKALFRVFNEERDLWLNFEDNTYVPRERYMVAEIDDELFLKRLNKQPRTNNILELDVIYLSTFMRSKILEKMSLMKLALVVDGETGELFRNEIVTLEDNEMDILFRCLIDYITIIGIPKIILVRDIYTNNVLSDICSKLNIEMHISSTLYSIDRFAGAFDQIR
;
A
#
# COMPACT_ATOMS: atom_id res chain seq x y z
N MET A 1 -0.06 21.99 -5.95
CA MET A 1 -0.77 22.76 -4.90
C MET A 1 -2.11 22.07 -4.71
N ARG A 2 -2.49 21.71 -3.47
CA ARG A 2 -3.72 20.96 -3.18
C ARG A 2 -4.95 21.81 -3.55
N ILE A 3 -5.89 21.24 -4.29
CA ILE A 3 -7.14 21.88 -4.67
C ILE A 3 -8.27 21.19 -3.91
N GLU A 4 -9.04 21.95 -3.14
CA GLU A 4 -10.19 21.42 -2.43
C GLU A 4 -11.40 21.24 -3.36
N ALA A 5 -12.14 20.14 -3.17
CA ALA A 5 -13.37 19.91 -3.90
C ALA A 5 -14.46 20.92 -3.48
N SER A 6 -15.30 21.28 -4.44
CA SER A 6 -16.48 22.10 -4.21
C SER A 6 -17.53 21.36 -3.38
N LEU A 7 -18.49 22.10 -2.82
CA LEU A 7 -19.57 21.50 -2.04
C LEU A 7 -20.44 20.55 -2.90
N GLU A 8 -20.56 20.79 -4.21
CA GLU A 8 -21.35 19.93 -5.09
C GLU A 8 -20.63 18.62 -5.42
N GLU A 9 -19.32 18.66 -5.64
CA GLU A 9 -18.51 17.45 -5.82
C GLU A 9 -18.54 16.57 -4.57
N TRP A 10 -18.44 17.18 -3.38
CA TRP A 10 -18.67 16.47 -2.12
C TRP A 10 -20.10 15.91 -2.01
N ARG A 11 -21.12 16.65 -2.48
CA ARG A 11 -22.51 16.18 -2.45
C ARG A 11 -22.68 14.91 -3.25
N GLU A 12 -22.12 14.85 -4.46
CA GLU A 12 -22.16 13.65 -5.29
C GLU A 12 -21.50 12.45 -4.61
N LEU A 13 -20.31 12.64 -4.06
CA LEU A 13 -19.58 11.60 -3.33
C LEU A 13 -20.39 11.05 -2.15
N TYR A 14 -20.93 11.95 -1.31
CA TYR A 14 -21.73 11.55 -0.15
C TYR A 14 -23.03 10.85 -0.57
N ASN A 15 -23.70 11.30 -1.64
CA ASN A 15 -24.92 10.68 -2.11
C ASN A 15 -24.71 9.21 -2.49
N VAL A 16 -23.67 8.90 -3.27
CA VAL A 16 -23.39 7.51 -3.67
C VAL A 16 -22.95 6.65 -2.48
N ALA A 17 -22.13 7.20 -1.57
CA ALA A 17 -21.72 6.47 -0.37
C ALA A 17 -22.90 6.14 0.56
N ILE A 18 -23.89 7.04 0.65
CA ILE A 18 -25.14 6.79 1.39
C ILE A 18 -25.94 5.65 0.76
N GLU A 19 -26.05 5.60 -0.57
CA GLU A 19 -26.76 4.49 -1.25
C GLU A 19 -26.06 3.14 -1.05
N ILE A 20 -24.72 3.11 -1.09
CA ILE A 20 -23.94 1.92 -0.76
C ILE A 20 -24.16 1.49 0.70
N HIS A 21 -24.16 2.44 1.64
CA HIS A 21 -24.41 2.14 3.05
C HIS A 21 -25.79 1.52 3.29
N LYS A 22 -26.83 2.02 2.59
CA LYS A 22 -28.20 1.50 2.69
C LYS A 22 -28.33 0.04 2.28
N ILE A 23 -27.62 -0.38 1.23
CA ILE A 23 -27.67 -1.77 0.73
C ILE A 23 -26.80 -2.74 1.55
N LYS A 24 -26.02 -2.23 2.53
CA LYS A 24 -25.23 -3.02 3.49
C LYS A 24 -24.44 -4.17 2.85
N PRO A 25 -23.51 -3.87 1.92
CA PRO A 25 -22.85 -4.90 1.10
C PRO A 25 -22.08 -5.93 1.92
N TRP A 26 -21.58 -5.55 3.09
CA TRP A 26 -20.88 -6.44 4.05
C TRP A 26 -21.75 -7.59 4.61
N THR A 27 -23.05 -7.58 4.36
CA THR A 27 -23.93 -8.72 4.71
C THR A 27 -23.78 -9.90 3.73
N LYS A 28 -23.24 -9.65 2.53
CA LYS A 28 -23.05 -10.66 1.48
C LYS A 28 -21.60 -10.80 1.02
N LEU A 29 -20.80 -9.74 1.18
CA LEU A 29 -19.42 -9.67 0.74
C LEU A 29 -18.47 -9.68 1.94
N SER A 30 -17.39 -10.44 1.80
CA SER A 30 -16.22 -10.47 2.67
C SER A 30 -15.08 -9.63 2.10
N VAL A 31 -14.02 -9.46 2.87
CA VAL A 31 -12.83 -8.72 2.44
C VAL A 31 -12.08 -9.38 1.27
N LEU A 32 -12.34 -10.66 1.00
CA LEU A 32 -11.76 -11.41 -0.12
C LEU A 32 -12.70 -11.56 -1.32
N ASP A 33 -13.95 -11.06 -1.23
CA ASP A 33 -14.90 -11.06 -2.35
C ASP A 33 -14.66 -9.80 -3.20
N LEU A 34 -13.71 -9.90 -4.12
CA LEU A 34 -13.15 -8.76 -4.83
C LEU A 34 -14.01 -8.30 -6.03
N ILE A 35 -14.14 -6.98 -6.17
CA ILE A 35 -14.82 -6.35 -7.31
C ILE A 35 -13.80 -5.48 -8.06
N THR A 36 -13.50 -5.83 -9.30
CA THR A 36 -12.54 -5.12 -10.16
C THR A 36 -13.29 -4.17 -11.10
N ILE A 37 -12.96 -2.88 -11.07
CA ILE A 37 -13.62 -1.84 -11.86
C ILE A 37 -12.61 -1.23 -12.82
N PHE A 38 -12.90 -1.29 -14.12
CA PHE A 38 -12.18 -0.55 -15.15
C PHE A 38 -13.03 0.65 -15.56
N LEU A 39 -12.57 1.84 -15.16
CA LEU A 39 -13.23 3.10 -15.53
C LEU A 39 -12.97 3.43 -17.00
N LYS A 40 -13.90 4.17 -17.61
CA LYS A 40 -13.78 4.62 -19.00
C LYS A 40 -12.48 5.43 -19.19
N GLY A 41 -11.67 5.04 -20.18
CA GLY A 41 -10.40 5.69 -20.49
C GLY A 41 -9.27 5.45 -19.48
N GLN A 42 -9.43 4.52 -18.53
CA GLN A 42 -8.36 4.10 -17.63
C GLN A 42 -7.80 2.74 -18.05
N GLU A 43 -6.48 2.64 -18.12
CA GLU A 43 -5.79 1.38 -18.43
C GLU A 43 -5.71 0.46 -17.20
N GLU A 44 -5.49 1.05 -16.03
CA GLU A 44 -5.37 0.31 -14.77
C GLU A 44 -6.71 0.26 -14.03
N PRO A 45 -7.04 -0.87 -13.38
CA PRO A 45 -8.28 -1.01 -12.64
C PRO A 45 -8.23 -0.40 -11.24
N CYS A 46 -9.41 -0.26 -10.64
CA CYS A 46 -9.57 -0.19 -9.20
C CYS A 46 -10.08 -1.54 -8.67
N LEU A 47 -9.39 -2.11 -7.70
CA LEU A 47 -9.86 -3.27 -6.95
C LEU A 47 -10.61 -2.81 -5.70
N CYS A 48 -11.86 -3.20 -5.56
CA CYS A 48 -12.71 -2.87 -4.42
C CYS A 48 -12.89 -4.08 -3.50
N SER A 49 -12.78 -3.85 -2.19
CA SER A 49 -13.01 -4.85 -1.14
C SER A 49 -13.95 -4.28 -0.07
N VAL A 50 -14.86 -5.12 0.45
CA VAL A 50 -15.88 -4.71 1.42
C VAL A 50 -15.56 -5.28 2.80
N MET A 51 -15.42 -4.39 3.79
CA MET A 51 -15.19 -4.75 5.18
C MET A 51 -16.48 -4.59 6.00
N GLY A 52 -16.73 -5.53 6.92
CA GLY A 52 -17.86 -5.45 7.84
C GLY A 52 -18.50 -6.77 8.24
N GLN A 53 -18.10 -7.89 7.62
CA GLN A 53 -18.71 -9.19 7.89
C GLN A 53 -18.58 -9.63 9.37
N LEU A 54 -17.50 -9.21 10.05
CA LEU A 54 -17.27 -9.48 11.47
C LEU A 54 -17.92 -8.47 12.42
N GLY A 55 -18.58 -7.44 11.89
CA GLY A 55 -19.41 -6.50 12.66
C GLY A 55 -18.68 -5.40 13.44
N GLU A 56 -17.35 -5.40 13.48
CA GLU A 56 -16.55 -4.46 14.27
C GLU A 56 -16.35 -3.10 13.57
N ARG A 57 -16.00 -3.13 12.28
CA ARG A 57 -15.73 -1.96 11.44
C ARG A 57 -16.30 -2.19 10.05
N TYR A 58 -16.85 -1.13 9.46
CA TYR A 58 -17.51 -1.18 8.17
C TYR A 58 -16.85 -0.20 7.21
N GLY A 59 -16.66 -0.61 5.97
CA GLY A 59 -16.12 0.28 4.94
C GLY A 59 -15.92 -0.40 3.60
N VAL A 60 -15.61 0.42 2.61
CA VAL A 60 -15.20 0.01 1.27
C VAL A 60 -13.77 0.46 1.06
N TYR A 61 -12.89 -0.49 0.76
CA TYR A 61 -11.50 -0.26 0.38
C TYR A 61 -11.42 -0.22 -1.14
N MET A 62 -10.67 0.74 -1.67
CA MET A 62 -10.42 0.96 -3.08
C MET A 62 -8.90 1.02 -3.29
N TYR A 63 -8.37 0.05 -4.01
CA TYR A 63 -6.97 -0.04 -4.41
C TYR A 63 -6.88 0.37 -5.87
N ILE A 64 -6.48 1.61 -6.11
CA ILE A 64 -6.53 2.25 -7.43
C ILE A 64 -5.17 2.07 -8.11
N GLY A 65 -5.15 1.38 -9.24
CA GLY A 65 -3.94 1.13 -10.02
C GLY A 65 -3.18 -0.13 -9.61
N ASP A 66 -2.27 -0.55 -10.49
CA ASP A 66 -1.52 -1.81 -10.36
C ASP A 66 -0.65 -1.85 -9.10
N GLU A 67 -0.08 -0.71 -8.71
CA GLU A 67 0.74 -0.60 -7.51
C GLU A 67 -0.07 -0.89 -6.24
N ALA A 68 -1.20 -0.19 -6.06
CA ALA A 68 -2.06 -0.36 -4.89
C ALA A 68 -2.64 -1.77 -4.80
N ILE A 69 -2.94 -2.39 -5.94
CA ILE A 69 -3.43 -3.77 -6.00
C ILE A 69 -2.32 -4.75 -5.62
N THR A 70 -1.09 -4.52 -6.08
CA THR A 70 0.07 -5.33 -5.68
C THR A 70 0.27 -5.25 -4.16
N ASP A 71 0.19 -4.05 -3.59
CA ASP A 71 0.30 -3.84 -2.14
C ASP A 71 -0.78 -4.57 -1.35
N PHE A 72 -2.03 -4.56 -1.84
CA PHE A 72 -3.11 -5.33 -1.23
C PHE A 72 -2.77 -6.83 -1.16
N PHE A 73 -2.26 -7.41 -2.24
CA PHE A 73 -1.86 -8.82 -2.25
C PHE A 73 -0.67 -9.09 -1.32
N GLN A 74 0.29 -8.18 -1.25
CA GLN A 74 1.38 -8.30 -0.27
C GLN A 74 0.85 -8.29 1.16
N LEU A 75 -0.10 -7.40 1.47
CA LEU A 75 -0.69 -7.27 2.79
C LEU A 75 -1.44 -8.54 3.24
N ILE A 76 -2.26 -9.14 2.38
CA ILE A 76 -3.03 -10.33 2.74
C ILE A 76 -2.17 -11.60 2.83
N ASN A 77 -1.02 -11.64 2.13
CA ASN A 77 -0.11 -12.78 2.12
C ASN A 77 0.97 -12.70 3.22
N SER A 78 1.14 -11.53 3.86
CA SER A 78 2.22 -11.28 4.83
C SER A 78 1.74 -11.35 6.28
N SER A 79 1.23 -12.51 6.73
CA SER A 79 0.66 -12.68 8.08
C SER A 79 1.66 -12.44 9.21
N ASP A 80 2.93 -12.70 8.96
CA ASP A 80 3.99 -12.71 9.97
C ASP A 80 4.80 -11.40 9.99
N MET A 81 4.42 -10.43 9.14
CA MET A 81 5.11 -9.15 9.05
C MET A 81 4.90 -8.32 10.32
N PRO A 82 5.96 -7.67 10.86
CA PRO A 82 5.82 -6.78 11.99
C PRO A 82 4.82 -5.65 11.70
N HIS A 83 3.97 -5.32 12.68
CA HIS A 83 2.91 -4.32 12.52
C HIS A 83 3.41 -2.95 12.05
N ASN A 84 4.60 -2.52 12.46
CA ASN A 84 5.19 -1.25 12.05
C ASN A 84 5.69 -1.26 10.59
N GLN A 85 5.89 -2.43 9.98
CA GLN A 85 6.30 -2.58 8.57
C GLN A 85 5.11 -2.73 7.62
N ILE A 86 3.92 -3.11 8.12
CA ILE A 86 2.68 -3.22 7.32
C ILE A 86 2.35 -1.92 6.56
N ILE A 87 2.73 -0.76 7.10
CA ILE A 87 2.48 0.55 6.50
C ILE A 87 3.05 0.72 5.09
N ARG A 88 4.06 -0.08 4.72
CA ARG A 88 4.64 -0.17 3.36
C ARG A 88 3.62 -0.46 2.28
N TYR A 89 2.61 -1.25 2.63
CA TYR A 89 1.62 -1.77 1.70
C TYR A 89 0.24 -1.12 1.92
N GLN A 90 0.17 -0.06 2.72
CA GLN A 90 -1.07 0.69 2.94
C GLN A 90 -1.22 1.78 1.88
N ASN A 91 -1.60 1.35 0.67
CA ASN A 91 -1.93 2.23 -0.45
C ASN A 91 -3.39 2.01 -0.85
N SER A 92 -4.29 2.82 -0.32
CA SER A 92 -5.74 2.62 -0.51
C SER A 92 -6.54 3.87 -0.23
N VAL A 93 -7.72 3.95 -0.83
CA VAL A 93 -8.76 4.87 -0.38
C VAL A 93 -9.84 4.09 0.34
N ILE A 94 -10.28 4.60 1.49
CA ILE A 94 -11.31 3.95 2.31
C ILE A 94 -12.50 4.89 2.47
N CYS A 95 -13.68 4.39 2.09
CA CYS A 95 -14.96 4.95 2.50
C CYS A 95 -15.39 4.24 3.80
N HIS A 96 -15.31 4.94 4.93
CA HIS A 96 -15.65 4.41 6.24
C HIS A 96 -17.12 4.60 6.57
N PHE A 97 -17.70 3.62 7.26
CA PHE A 97 -19.01 3.73 7.89
C PHE A 97 -18.84 3.58 9.40
N GLY A 98 -18.58 4.71 10.07
CA GLY A 98 -18.09 4.75 11.44
C GLY A 98 -18.90 5.67 12.36
N SER A 99 -18.23 6.25 13.33
CA SER A 99 -18.80 7.05 14.40
C SER A 99 -18.39 8.51 14.30
N ARG A 100 -19.18 9.42 14.90
CA ARG A 100 -18.96 10.87 14.80
C ARG A 100 -17.58 11.29 15.29
N GLU A 101 -17.08 10.60 16.30
CA GLU A 101 -15.84 10.87 17.03
C GLU A 101 -14.60 10.65 16.16
N GLU A 102 -14.71 9.80 15.13
CA GLU A 102 -13.60 9.45 14.21
C GLU A 102 -13.38 10.50 13.12
N LEU A 103 -14.34 11.41 12.93
CA LEU A 103 -14.26 12.47 11.93
C LEU A 103 -13.42 13.65 12.44
N VAL A 104 -12.63 14.22 11.53
CA VAL A 104 -11.96 15.51 11.79
C VAL A 104 -12.97 16.67 11.67
N LYS A 105 -12.57 17.86 12.10
CA LYS A 105 -13.45 19.03 12.16
C LYS A 105 -13.96 19.44 10.78
N GLU A 106 -13.08 19.39 9.80
CA GLU A 106 -13.31 19.76 8.41
C GLU A 106 -14.40 18.89 7.78
N GLU A 107 -14.37 17.57 8.02
CA GLU A 107 -15.39 16.62 7.57
C GLU A 107 -16.75 16.90 8.17
N ARG A 108 -16.79 17.20 9.48
CA ARG A 108 -18.03 17.56 10.18
C ARG A 108 -18.64 18.83 9.60
N GLU A 109 -17.83 19.80 9.21
CA GLU A 109 -18.30 21.04 8.58
C GLU A 109 -18.81 20.82 7.15
N ILE A 110 -18.16 19.95 6.36
CA ILE A 110 -18.67 19.54 5.03
C ILE A 110 -20.04 18.89 5.16
N ILE A 111 -20.18 17.88 6.02
CA ILE A 111 -21.45 17.17 6.28
C ILE A 111 -22.55 18.16 6.68
N LYS A 112 -22.23 19.10 7.57
CA LYS A 112 -23.15 20.14 8.03
C LYS A 112 -23.59 21.07 6.89
N LYS A 113 -22.65 21.56 6.06
CA LYS A 113 -22.94 22.41 4.89
C LYS A 113 -23.78 21.67 3.84
N LEU A 114 -23.59 20.37 3.69
CA LEU A 114 -24.40 19.53 2.81
C LEU A 114 -25.83 19.30 3.31
N GLY A 115 -26.10 19.57 4.59
CA GLY A 115 -27.40 19.33 5.23
C GLY A 115 -27.65 17.86 5.58
N ILE A 116 -26.62 17.01 5.56
CA ILE A 116 -26.74 15.57 5.80
C ILE A 116 -26.87 15.31 7.31
N LYS A 117 -27.74 14.36 7.66
CA LYS A 117 -27.99 13.97 9.05
C LYS A 117 -27.67 12.50 9.25
N PHE A 118 -26.61 12.23 10.00
CA PHE A 118 -26.28 10.89 10.49
C PHE A 118 -26.75 10.72 11.94
N ARG A 119 -27.20 9.51 12.29
CA ARG A 119 -27.64 9.14 13.65
C ARG A 119 -27.14 7.74 13.98
N GLY A 120 -26.65 7.53 15.19
CA GLY A 120 -26.19 6.23 15.66
C GLY A 120 -24.75 5.89 15.26
N LYS A 121 -24.24 4.80 15.85
CA LYS A 121 -22.90 4.25 15.59
C LYS A 121 -22.86 3.63 14.18
N ASN A 122 -21.70 3.68 13.52
CA ASN A 122 -21.44 3.10 12.18
C ASN A 122 -22.29 3.67 11.03
N ASN A 123 -22.85 4.86 11.22
CA ASN A 123 -23.66 5.56 10.22
C ASN A 123 -22.99 6.84 9.72
N TRP A 124 -21.87 7.26 10.32
CA TRP A 124 -21.13 8.44 9.87
C TRP A 124 -20.18 8.05 8.73
N ILE A 125 -20.31 8.75 7.61
CA ILE A 125 -19.50 8.50 6.41
C ILE A 125 -18.33 9.47 6.35
N TYR A 126 -17.13 8.93 6.16
CA TYR A 126 -15.91 9.71 5.99
C TYR A 126 -14.90 8.97 5.11
N PHE A 127 -13.94 9.72 4.56
CA PHE A 127 -13.01 9.21 3.56
C PHE A 127 -11.57 9.39 3.99
N ARG A 128 -10.75 8.37 3.82
CA ARG A 128 -9.32 8.41 4.10
C ARG A 128 -8.56 7.94 2.87
N VAL A 129 -7.59 8.74 2.44
CA VAL A 129 -6.56 8.33 1.49
C VAL A 129 -5.36 7.90 2.32
N ASN A 130 -4.96 6.64 2.16
CA ASN A 130 -3.74 6.07 2.68
C ASN A 130 -2.73 6.03 1.55
N GLU A 131 -1.64 6.76 1.74
CA GLU A 131 -0.52 6.83 0.82
C GLU A 131 0.70 6.32 1.56
N LYS A 132 1.51 5.48 0.91
CA LYS A 132 2.66 4.83 1.53
C LYS A 132 3.55 5.83 2.25
N GLY A 133 3.84 5.56 3.52
CA GLY A 133 4.71 6.38 4.34
C GLY A 133 4.10 7.69 4.86
N TYR A 134 2.87 8.03 4.51
CA TYR A 134 2.18 9.22 5.03
C TYR A 134 1.09 8.86 6.03
N SER A 135 0.80 9.78 6.95
CA SER A 135 -0.43 9.68 7.74
C SER A 135 -1.67 9.77 6.84
N PRO A 136 -2.74 9.01 7.12
CA PRO A 136 -3.98 9.09 6.35
C PRO A 136 -4.56 10.51 6.31
N TYR A 137 -5.11 10.92 5.17
CA TYR A 137 -5.62 12.27 4.96
C TYR A 137 -6.95 12.30 4.20
N MET A 138 -7.63 13.45 4.20
CA MET A 138 -8.86 13.68 3.43
C MET A 138 -8.55 13.87 1.94
N PRO A 139 -9.37 13.30 1.04
CA PRO A 139 -9.14 13.43 -0.39
C PRO A 139 -9.23 14.88 -0.86
N ASP A 140 -8.41 15.22 -1.86
CA ASP A 140 -8.52 16.48 -2.61
C ASP A 140 -9.58 16.41 -3.71
N LYS A 141 -9.69 17.44 -4.55
CA LYS A 141 -10.68 17.52 -5.62
C LYS A 141 -10.62 16.34 -6.59
N ASP A 142 -9.44 16.03 -7.13
CA ASP A 142 -9.29 14.99 -8.15
C ASP A 142 -9.58 13.61 -7.56
N GLN A 143 -9.14 13.40 -6.31
CA GLN A 143 -9.46 12.21 -5.55
C GLN A 143 -10.97 12.10 -5.28
N VAL A 144 -11.66 13.17 -4.86
CA VAL A 144 -13.11 13.17 -4.65
C VAL A 144 -13.86 12.75 -5.92
N LEU A 145 -13.48 13.28 -7.08
CA LEU A 145 -14.08 12.93 -8.37
C LEU A 145 -13.84 11.45 -8.72
N MET A 146 -12.60 10.98 -8.59
CA MET A 146 -12.23 9.59 -8.85
C MET A 146 -12.98 8.61 -7.94
N ILE A 147 -13.00 8.88 -6.63
CA ILE A 147 -13.70 8.05 -5.63
C ILE A 147 -15.21 8.01 -5.95
N THR A 148 -15.79 9.15 -6.32
CA THR A 148 -17.21 9.22 -6.69
C THR A 148 -17.52 8.28 -7.85
N GLU A 149 -16.70 8.27 -8.89
CA GLU A 149 -16.91 7.42 -10.06
C GLU A 149 -16.70 5.93 -9.74
N ILE A 150 -15.69 5.60 -8.94
CA ILE A 150 -15.47 4.23 -8.45
C ILE A 150 -16.68 3.75 -7.64
N LEU A 151 -17.18 4.56 -6.70
CA LEU A 151 -18.32 4.19 -5.87
C LEU A 151 -19.62 4.07 -6.69
N LYS A 152 -19.85 4.94 -7.69
CA LYS A 152 -20.99 4.82 -8.61
C LYS A 152 -20.97 3.46 -9.32
N ASN A 153 -19.80 3.07 -9.83
CA ASN A 153 -19.64 1.79 -10.51
C ASN A 153 -19.71 0.59 -9.55
N LEU A 154 -19.15 0.72 -8.34
CA LEU A 154 -19.27 -0.29 -7.30
C LEU A 154 -20.74 -0.54 -6.91
N TYR A 155 -21.52 0.53 -6.73
CA TYR A 155 -22.95 0.43 -6.44
C TYR A 155 -23.69 -0.37 -7.52
N MET A 156 -23.41 -0.08 -8.80
CA MET A 156 -23.99 -0.82 -9.93
C MET A 156 -23.53 -2.28 -9.99
N ALA A 157 -22.26 -2.56 -9.68
CA ALA A 157 -21.73 -3.92 -9.63
C ALA A 157 -22.40 -4.76 -8.52
N ILE A 158 -22.55 -4.19 -7.32
CA ILE A 158 -23.28 -4.83 -6.21
C ILE A 158 -24.77 -5.01 -6.57
N GLY A 159 -25.36 -4.06 -7.30
CA GLY A 159 -26.70 -4.17 -7.86
C GLY A 159 -26.87 -5.44 -8.71
N ALA A 160 -25.93 -5.69 -9.63
CA ALA A 160 -25.96 -6.90 -10.45
C ALA A 160 -25.89 -8.20 -9.64
N LEU A 161 -25.10 -8.25 -8.55
CA LEU A 161 -25.08 -9.39 -7.63
C LEU A 161 -26.45 -9.59 -6.94
N ASN A 162 -27.10 -8.49 -6.56
CA ASN A 162 -28.44 -8.54 -5.95
C ASN A 162 -29.52 -8.97 -6.95
N GLU A 163 -29.33 -8.71 -8.24
CA GLU A 163 -30.21 -9.12 -9.34
C GLU A 163 -29.97 -10.54 -9.84
N GLY A 164 -28.97 -11.24 -9.30
CA GLY A 164 -28.75 -12.67 -9.52
C GLY A 164 -27.47 -13.03 -10.28
N LEU A 165 -26.61 -12.06 -10.59
CA LEU A 165 -25.27 -12.37 -11.09
C LEU A 165 -24.50 -13.15 -10.01
N ASN A 166 -24.13 -14.39 -10.34
CA ASN A 166 -23.39 -15.25 -9.43
C ASN A 166 -21.90 -15.22 -9.73
N VAL A 167 -21.07 -15.03 -8.70
CA VAL A 167 -19.61 -15.00 -8.80
C VAL A 167 -19.01 -16.00 -7.82
N ARG A 168 -18.12 -16.86 -8.31
CA ARG A 168 -17.49 -17.96 -7.58
C ARG A 168 -16.27 -17.45 -6.81
N PHE A 169 -16.45 -16.49 -5.91
CA PHE A 169 -15.37 -15.88 -5.15
C PHE A 169 -14.44 -16.89 -4.46
N LYS A 170 -15.02 -17.95 -3.87
CA LYS A 170 -14.28 -19.06 -3.24
C LYS A 170 -13.37 -19.86 -4.18
N GLN A 171 -13.49 -19.67 -5.49
CA GLN A 171 -12.66 -20.30 -6.53
C GLN A 171 -11.64 -19.33 -7.14
N GLY A 172 -11.33 -18.22 -6.46
CA GLY A 172 -10.39 -17.20 -6.95
C GLY A 172 -10.96 -16.38 -8.10
N LYS A 173 -12.29 -16.27 -8.19
CA LYS A 173 -12.97 -15.40 -9.15
C LYS A 173 -13.30 -14.06 -8.52
N ALA A 174 -13.41 -13.03 -9.35
CA ALA A 174 -13.83 -11.69 -8.97
C ALA A 174 -14.97 -11.23 -9.88
N LEU A 175 -15.73 -10.26 -9.38
CA LEU A 175 -16.70 -9.54 -10.20
C LEU A 175 -15.97 -8.44 -10.97
N PHE A 176 -16.12 -8.41 -12.28
CA PHE A 176 -15.60 -7.34 -13.12
C PHE A 176 -16.72 -6.41 -13.53
N ARG A 177 -16.44 -5.11 -13.47
CA ARG A 177 -17.26 -4.07 -14.08
C ARG A 177 -16.40 -3.24 -15.03
N VAL A 178 -16.70 -3.34 -16.31
CA VAL A 178 -15.87 -2.76 -17.38
C VAL A 178 -16.75 -1.95 -18.32
N PHE A 179 -16.29 -0.75 -18.69
CA PHE A 179 -16.91 0.01 -19.76
C PHE A 179 -16.45 -0.54 -21.12
N ASN A 180 -17.40 -1.02 -21.92
CA ASN A 180 -17.13 -1.49 -23.28
C ASN A 180 -17.32 -0.34 -24.26
N GLU A 181 -16.22 0.16 -24.84
CA GLU A 181 -16.26 1.31 -25.76
C GLU A 181 -16.97 0.99 -27.08
N GLU A 182 -16.83 -0.23 -27.61
CA GLU A 182 -17.45 -0.62 -28.88
C GLU A 182 -18.99 -0.64 -28.80
N ARG A 183 -19.53 -0.97 -27.63
CA ARG A 183 -20.97 -1.11 -27.37
C ARG A 183 -21.57 0.05 -26.59
N ASP A 184 -20.73 1.02 -26.19
CA ASP A 184 -21.09 2.18 -25.36
C ASP A 184 -21.91 1.80 -24.10
N LEU A 185 -21.51 0.71 -23.42
CA LEU A 185 -22.25 0.19 -22.27
C LEU A 185 -21.33 -0.41 -21.19
N TRP A 186 -21.86 -0.49 -19.97
CA TRP A 186 -21.20 -1.15 -18.87
C TRP A 186 -21.52 -2.64 -18.83
N LEU A 187 -20.48 -3.47 -18.74
CA LEU A 187 -20.58 -4.92 -18.58
C LEU A 187 -20.26 -5.31 -17.15
N ASN A 188 -21.01 -6.26 -16.61
CA ASN A 188 -20.70 -6.98 -15.37
C ASN A 188 -20.52 -8.47 -15.70
N PHE A 189 -19.40 -9.08 -15.30
CA PHE A 189 -19.14 -10.50 -15.54
C PHE A 189 -18.16 -11.07 -14.51
N GLU A 190 -18.10 -12.40 -14.44
CA GLU A 190 -17.11 -13.10 -13.63
C GLU A 190 -15.83 -13.32 -14.44
N ASP A 191 -14.67 -13.08 -13.82
CA ASP A 191 -13.37 -13.52 -14.34
C ASP A 191 -12.43 -13.92 -13.18
N ASN A 192 -11.23 -14.42 -13.49
CA ASN A 192 -10.17 -14.60 -12.51
C ASN A 192 -9.86 -13.28 -11.81
N THR A 193 -9.57 -13.34 -10.51
CA THR A 193 -9.08 -12.18 -9.77
C THR A 193 -7.94 -11.50 -10.52
N TYR A 194 -8.08 -10.18 -10.72
CA TYR A 194 -7.04 -9.39 -11.38
C TYR A 194 -5.81 -9.33 -10.48
N VAL A 195 -4.69 -9.82 -11.00
CA VAL A 195 -3.37 -9.72 -10.37
C VAL A 195 -2.47 -8.98 -11.35
N PRO A 196 -1.97 -7.78 -10.99
CA PRO A 196 -1.04 -7.04 -11.82
C PRO A 196 0.16 -7.89 -12.22
N ARG A 197 0.70 -7.64 -13.41
CA ARG A 197 1.99 -8.23 -13.77
C ARG A 197 3.09 -7.48 -13.06
N GLU A 198 3.89 -8.19 -12.29
CA GLU A 198 5.07 -7.63 -11.63
C GLU A 198 6.02 -7.00 -12.66
N ARG A 199 6.26 -5.69 -12.53
CA ARG A 199 7.26 -4.96 -13.30
C ARG A 199 8.35 -4.52 -12.33
N TYR A 200 9.44 -5.28 -12.26
CA TYR A 200 10.60 -4.89 -11.47
C TYR A 200 11.65 -4.24 -12.36
N MET A 201 12.18 -3.11 -11.91
CA MET A 201 13.40 -2.56 -12.48
C MET A 201 14.58 -3.31 -11.86
N VAL A 202 15.44 -3.87 -12.72
CA VAL A 202 16.73 -4.40 -12.30
C VAL A 202 17.75 -3.30 -12.55
N ALA A 203 18.51 -2.93 -11.53
CA ALA A 203 19.60 -1.98 -11.68
C ALA A 203 20.81 -2.71 -12.27
N GLU A 204 21.16 -2.42 -13.52
CA GLU A 204 22.36 -2.98 -14.16
C GLU A 204 23.59 -2.13 -13.82
N ILE A 205 24.66 -2.76 -13.35
CA ILE A 205 25.93 -2.11 -13.02
C ILE A 205 26.97 -2.41 -14.10
N ASP A 206 27.27 -1.41 -14.91
CA ASP A 206 28.20 -1.55 -16.04
C ASP A 206 29.65 -1.11 -15.74
N ASP A 207 29.93 -0.63 -14.52
CA ASP A 207 31.30 -0.22 -14.15
C ASP A 207 32.17 -1.44 -13.78
N GLU A 208 32.87 -1.99 -14.78
CA GLU A 208 33.80 -3.10 -14.58
C GLU A 208 34.93 -2.80 -13.59
N LEU A 209 35.42 -1.56 -13.53
CA LEU A 209 36.55 -1.21 -12.66
C LEU A 209 36.09 -1.20 -11.21
N PHE A 210 34.90 -0.67 -10.95
CA PHE A 210 34.22 -0.72 -9.67
C PHE A 210 33.99 -2.16 -9.22
N LEU A 211 33.41 -3.01 -10.08
CA LEU A 211 33.18 -4.43 -9.77
C LEU A 211 34.49 -5.18 -9.48
N LYS A 212 35.56 -4.93 -10.25
CA LYS A 212 36.88 -5.52 -9.98
C LYS A 212 37.48 -5.08 -8.64
N ARG A 213 37.15 -3.88 -8.15
CA ARG A 213 37.59 -3.41 -6.82
C ARG A 213 36.82 -4.12 -5.71
N LEU A 214 35.50 -4.24 -5.84
CA LEU A 214 34.67 -4.94 -4.86
C LEU A 214 35.02 -6.43 -4.79
N ASN A 215 35.20 -7.09 -5.93
CA ASN A 215 35.50 -8.53 -5.98
C ASN A 215 36.90 -8.90 -5.43
N LYS A 216 37.75 -7.91 -5.13
CA LYS A 216 39.04 -8.12 -4.43
C LYS A 216 38.90 -8.12 -2.92
N GLN A 217 37.75 -7.71 -2.37
CA GLN A 217 37.52 -7.70 -0.94
C GLN A 217 37.46 -9.13 -0.40
N PRO A 218 37.88 -9.36 0.86
CA PRO A 218 37.83 -10.69 1.44
C PRO A 218 36.38 -11.20 1.50
N ARG A 219 36.19 -12.50 1.29
CA ARG A 219 34.89 -13.14 1.53
C ARG A 219 34.75 -13.45 3.02
N THR A 220 33.58 -13.17 3.57
CA THR A 220 33.23 -13.46 4.96
C THR A 220 32.16 -14.56 5.00
N ASN A 221 31.92 -15.11 6.19
CA ASN A 221 30.81 -16.04 6.42
C ASN A 221 29.55 -15.34 6.94
N ASN A 222 29.55 -14.01 6.98
CA ASN A 222 28.46 -13.23 7.58
C ASN A 222 27.17 -13.39 6.77
N ILE A 223 26.07 -13.38 7.52
CA ILE A 223 24.71 -13.27 7.01
C ILE A 223 24.24 -11.86 7.35
N LEU A 224 23.83 -11.08 6.36
CA LEU A 224 23.35 -9.72 6.59
C LEU A 224 21.84 -9.64 6.43
N GLU A 225 21.22 -8.80 7.25
CA GLU A 225 19.86 -8.32 7.04
C GLU A 225 19.92 -6.88 6.52
N LEU A 226 19.25 -6.62 5.39
CA LEU A 226 19.17 -5.31 4.75
C LEU A 226 17.71 -4.90 4.58
N ASP A 227 17.37 -3.68 5.00
CA ASP A 227 16.01 -3.17 4.87
C ASP A 227 15.96 -1.63 5.00
N VAL A 228 14.91 -1.02 4.44
CA VAL A 228 14.51 0.37 4.72
C VAL A 228 13.27 0.35 5.62
N ILE A 229 13.47 0.33 6.93
CA ILE A 229 12.37 0.21 7.90
C ILE A 229 11.61 1.50 8.12
N TYR A 230 10.31 1.35 8.40
CA TYR A 230 9.46 2.42 8.90
C TYR A 230 9.48 2.41 10.42
N LEU A 231 9.67 3.58 11.02
CA LEU A 231 9.55 3.79 12.47
C LEU A 231 8.23 4.50 12.80
N SER A 232 7.69 4.26 13.99
CA SER A 232 6.45 4.88 14.50
C SER A 232 6.57 6.38 14.87
N THR A 233 7.65 7.04 14.41
CA THR A 233 7.94 8.46 14.60
C THR A 233 7.56 9.24 13.35
N PHE A 234 6.78 10.30 13.51
CA PHE A 234 6.39 11.19 12.41
C PHE A 234 7.38 12.32 12.24
N MET A 235 7.80 12.56 11.00
CA MET A 235 8.53 13.75 10.56
C MET A 235 7.60 14.66 9.76
N ARG A 236 7.68 15.97 10.02
CA ARG A 236 6.88 16.94 9.26
C ARG A 236 7.57 17.25 7.93
N SER A 237 6.89 16.96 6.82
CA SER A 237 7.33 17.46 5.51
C SER A 237 7.10 18.97 5.45
N LYS A 238 8.16 19.74 5.16
CA LYS A 238 8.02 21.18 4.89
C LYS A 238 7.33 21.47 3.55
N ILE A 239 7.34 20.51 2.62
CA ILE A 239 6.89 20.69 1.23
C ILE A 239 5.42 20.30 1.07
N LEU A 240 4.98 19.22 1.73
CA LEU A 240 3.66 18.63 1.50
C LEU A 240 2.62 18.96 2.57
N GLU A 241 3.01 19.66 3.65
CA GLU A 241 2.21 19.83 4.88
C GLU A 241 1.71 18.50 5.51
N LYS A 242 2.19 17.36 5.00
CA LYS A 242 1.88 16.00 5.47
C LYS A 242 2.89 15.54 6.52
N MET A 243 2.43 14.71 7.45
CA MET A 243 3.31 13.93 8.32
C MET A 243 3.72 12.66 7.59
N SER A 244 5.02 12.44 7.45
CA SER A 244 5.59 11.19 6.96
C SER A 244 6.10 10.39 8.14
N LEU A 245 6.03 9.06 8.08
CA LEU A 245 6.82 8.25 8.99
C LEU A 245 8.31 8.40 8.68
N MET A 246 9.12 8.30 9.72
CA MET A 246 10.57 8.25 9.60
C MET A 246 10.97 6.90 9.03
N LYS A 247 11.89 6.92 8.06
CA LYS A 247 12.46 5.73 7.45
C LYS A 247 13.96 5.64 7.80
N LEU A 248 14.44 4.42 8.05
CA LEU A 248 15.86 4.11 8.26
C LEU A 248 16.31 3.00 7.32
N ALA A 249 17.33 3.25 6.51
CA ALA A 249 18.08 2.20 5.82
C ALA A 249 19.05 1.55 6.80
N LEU A 250 19.00 0.22 6.92
CA LEU A 250 19.80 -0.55 7.87
C LEU A 250 20.60 -1.65 7.18
N VAL A 251 21.82 -1.85 7.68
CA VAL A 251 22.64 -3.04 7.42
C VAL A 251 23.03 -3.62 8.78
N VAL A 252 22.51 -4.80 9.07
CA VAL A 252 22.68 -5.47 10.36
C VAL A 252 23.26 -6.86 10.12
N ASP A 253 24.19 -7.28 10.96
CA ASP A 253 24.64 -8.67 10.97
C ASP A 253 23.53 -9.56 11.55
N GLY A 254 23.04 -10.50 10.76
CA GLY A 254 21.89 -11.35 11.09
C GLY A 254 22.17 -12.36 12.20
N GLU A 255 23.43 -12.73 12.44
CA GLU A 255 23.79 -13.70 13.50
C GLU A 255 24.06 -13.01 14.84
N THR A 256 24.82 -11.90 14.81
CA THR A 256 25.24 -11.19 16.03
C THR A 256 24.27 -10.09 16.44
N GLY A 257 23.49 -9.55 15.50
CA GLY A 257 22.65 -8.37 15.69
C GLY A 257 23.41 -7.06 15.71
N GLU A 258 24.71 -7.05 15.34
CA GLU A 258 25.51 -5.83 15.30
C GLU A 258 25.06 -4.93 14.15
N LEU A 259 24.75 -3.67 14.48
CA LEU A 259 24.38 -2.65 13.51
C LEU A 259 25.65 -2.09 12.85
N PHE A 260 25.86 -2.42 11.58
CA PHE A 260 26.97 -1.85 10.82
C PHE A 260 26.70 -0.40 10.42
N ARG A 261 25.50 -0.15 9.87
CA ARG A 261 25.13 1.17 9.37
C ARG A 261 23.64 1.41 9.51
N ASN A 262 23.29 2.63 9.91
CA ASN A 262 21.95 3.18 9.77
C ASN A 262 22.04 4.53 9.06
N GLU A 263 21.11 4.79 8.15
CA GLU A 263 20.96 6.10 7.51
C GLU A 263 19.49 6.51 7.51
N ILE A 264 19.23 7.77 7.84
CA ILE A 264 17.89 8.36 7.76
C ILE A 264 17.56 8.56 6.30
N VAL A 265 16.39 8.07 5.88
CA VAL A 265 15.86 8.30 4.54
C VAL A 265 14.84 9.43 4.60
N THR A 266 15.15 10.55 3.95
CA THR A 266 14.23 11.69 3.84
C THR A 266 13.21 11.47 2.71
N LEU A 267 12.31 12.44 2.53
CA LEU A 267 11.32 12.40 1.46
C LEU A 267 11.91 12.73 0.09
N GLU A 268 13.06 13.41 0.05
CA GLU A 268 13.77 13.74 -1.18
C GLU A 268 14.71 12.61 -1.63
N ASP A 269 14.99 11.65 -0.75
CA ASP A 269 15.92 10.58 -1.00
C ASP A 269 15.29 9.45 -1.82
N ASN A 270 16.09 8.87 -2.72
CA ASN A 270 15.83 7.54 -3.24
C ASN A 270 16.34 6.52 -2.22
N GLU A 271 15.40 5.85 -1.54
CA GLU A 271 15.70 4.91 -0.47
C GLU A 271 16.55 3.71 -0.94
N MET A 272 16.39 3.32 -2.20
CA MET A 272 17.16 2.22 -2.77
C MET A 272 18.60 2.63 -3.06
N ASP A 273 18.84 3.87 -3.49
CA ASP A 273 20.21 4.37 -3.70
C ASP A 273 20.96 4.44 -2.36
N ILE A 274 20.26 4.83 -1.28
CA ILE A 274 20.82 4.82 0.08
C ILE A 274 21.15 3.39 0.50
N LEU A 275 20.20 2.46 0.40
CA LEU A 275 20.43 1.08 0.82
C LEU A 275 21.55 0.42 0.00
N PHE A 276 21.60 0.68 -1.30
CA PHE A 276 22.67 0.24 -2.19
C PHE A 276 24.03 0.79 -1.74
N ARG A 277 24.13 2.09 -1.45
CA ARG A 277 25.37 2.70 -0.90
C ARG A 277 25.78 2.04 0.42
N CYS A 278 24.84 1.78 1.32
CA CYS A 278 25.13 1.11 2.59
C CYS A 278 25.73 -0.29 2.39
N LEU A 279 25.24 -1.04 1.40
CA LEU A 279 25.82 -2.34 1.02
C LEU A 279 27.24 -2.20 0.45
N ILE A 280 27.47 -1.24 -0.43
CA ILE A 280 28.80 -0.97 -0.99
C ILE A 280 29.81 -0.63 0.11
N ASP A 281 29.40 0.21 1.06
CA ASP A 281 30.24 0.59 2.21
C ASP A 281 30.59 -0.63 3.05
N TYR A 282 29.63 -1.53 3.32
CA TYR A 282 29.88 -2.78 4.03
C TYR A 282 30.92 -3.63 3.29
N ILE A 283 30.72 -3.87 1.99
CA ILE A 283 31.62 -4.71 1.20
C ILE A 283 33.03 -4.13 1.17
N THR A 284 33.14 -2.81 1.10
CA THR A 284 34.43 -2.11 1.03
C THR A 284 35.19 -2.15 2.36
N ILE A 285 34.49 -2.11 3.50
CA ILE A 285 35.10 -2.02 4.84
C ILE A 285 35.30 -3.40 5.47
N ILE A 286 34.30 -4.27 5.37
CA ILE A 286 34.25 -5.57 6.05
C ILE A 286 34.59 -6.71 5.10
N GLY A 287 33.98 -6.71 3.91
CA GLY A 287 34.16 -7.75 2.91
C GLY A 287 32.85 -8.24 2.29
N ILE A 288 32.97 -9.18 1.36
CA ILE A 288 31.83 -9.75 0.63
C ILE A 288 31.10 -10.75 1.55
N PRO A 289 29.84 -10.51 1.94
CA PRO A 289 29.09 -11.41 2.81
C PRO A 289 28.73 -12.71 2.07
N LYS A 290 28.36 -13.74 2.83
CA LYS A 290 27.92 -15.01 2.28
C LYS A 290 26.47 -14.92 1.79
N ILE A 291 25.59 -14.38 2.65
CA ILE A 291 24.15 -14.32 2.43
C ILE A 291 23.65 -12.91 2.75
N ILE A 292 22.71 -12.42 1.96
CA ILE A 292 21.92 -11.22 2.23
C ILE A 292 20.43 -11.61 2.33
N LEU A 293 19.81 -11.24 3.44
CA LEU A 293 18.39 -11.35 3.69
C LEU A 293 17.73 -9.98 3.48
N VAL A 294 16.65 -9.95 2.71
CA VAL A 294 15.86 -8.74 2.44
C VAL A 294 14.38 -9.01 2.66
N ARG A 295 13.60 -7.96 2.92
CA ARG A 295 12.19 -8.14 3.26
C ARG A 295 11.29 -8.41 2.07
N ASP A 296 11.57 -7.74 0.96
CA ASP A 296 10.68 -7.71 -0.20
C ASP A 296 11.44 -7.96 -1.51
N ILE A 297 10.64 -8.38 -2.49
CA ILE A 297 11.10 -8.72 -3.83
C ILE A 297 11.64 -7.50 -4.59
N TYR A 298 11.14 -6.30 -4.29
CA TYR A 298 11.65 -5.07 -4.90
C TYR A 298 13.11 -4.83 -4.50
N THR A 299 13.40 -4.89 -3.21
CA THR A 299 14.76 -4.78 -2.66
C THR A 299 15.66 -5.87 -3.23
N ASN A 300 15.16 -7.11 -3.29
CA ASN A 300 15.89 -8.22 -3.89
C ASN A 300 16.29 -7.93 -5.34
N ASN A 301 15.36 -7.44 -6.15
CA ASN A 301 15.61 -7.22 -7.58
C ASN A 301 16.55 -6.05 -7.84
N VAL A 302 16.47 -4.97 -7.06
CA VAL A 302 17.40 -3.84 -7.18
C VAL A 302 18.84 -4.26 -6.82
N LEU A 303 19.01 -5.12 -5.82
CA LEU A 303 20.34 -5.59 -5.39
C LEU A 303 20.84 -6.82 -6.19
N SER A 304 19.98 -7.43 -7.01
CA SER A 304 20.26 -8.73 -7.62
C SER A 304 21.49 -8.75 -8.52
N ASP A 305 21.70 -7.71 -9.33
CA ASP A 305 22.81 -7.65 -10.29
C ASP A 305 24.17 -7.60 -9.57
N ILE A 306 24.32 -6.73 -8.57
CA ILE A 306 25.57 -6.67 -7.78
C ILE A 306 25.84 -7.95 -7.03
N CYS A 307 24.80 -8.50 -6.38
CA CYS A 307 24.93 -9.72 -5.59
C CYS A 307 25.30 -10.90 -6.49
N SER A 308 24.69 -11.01 -7.67
CA SER A 308 25.05 -12.02 -8.66
C SER A 308 26.51 -11.88 -9.12
N LYS A 309 26.94 -10.67 -9.51
CA LYS A 309 28.31 -10.38 -9.96
C LYS A 309 29.38 -10.64 -8.89
N LEU A 310 29.01 -10.54 -7.61
CA LEU A 310 29.89 -10.83 -6.48
C LEU A 310 29.73 -12.25 -5.91
N ASN A 311 28.84 -13.07 -6.47
CA ASN A 311 28.45 -14.39 -5.96
C ASN A 311 28.02 -14.34 -4.49
N ILE A 312 27.06 -13.47 -4.18
CA ILE A 312 26.39 -13.36 -2.88
C ILE A 312 25.01 -14.01 -3.01
N GLU A 313 24.67 -14.90 -2.09
CA GLU A 313 23.35 -15.54 -2.05
C GLU A 313 22.31 -14.58 -1.45
N MET A 314 21.10 -14.53 -2.03
CA MET A 314 20.02 -13.67 -1.58
C MET A 314 18.77 -14.46 -1.23
N HIS A 315 18.12 -14.08 -0.13
CA HIS A 315 16.82 -14.64 0.26
C HIS A 315 15.84 -13.54 0.68
N ILE A 316 14.58 -13.73 0.31
CA ILE A 316 13.47 -12.89 0.73
C ILE A 316 12.83 -13.51 1.97
N SER A 317 12.60 -12.70 3.01
CA SER A 317 11.90 -13.11 4.23
C SER A 317 11.02 -11.99 4.75
N SER A 318 9.75 -12.26 5.05
CA SER A 318 8.83 -11.26 5.63
C SER A 318 9.26 -10.77 7.02
N THR A 319 10.13 -11.53 7.70
CA THR A 319 10.75 -11.20 8.98
C THR A 319 12.27 -11.15 8.85
N LEU A 320 12.88 -10.17 9.49
CA LEU A 320 14.33 -9.97 9.56
C LEU A 320 14.64 -9.81 11.05
N TYR A 321 15.08 -10.89 11.71
CA TYR A 321 15.07 -10.99 13.17
C TYR A 321 15.83 -9.85 13.86
N SER A 322 17.04 -9.55 13.38
CA SER A 322 17.91 -8.55 13.98
C SER A 322 17.38 -7.13 13.71
N ILE A 323 16.90 -6.86 12.50
CA ILE A 323 16.26 -5.58 12.13
C ILE A 323 14.95 -5.38 12.88
N ASP A 324 14.11 -6.41 12.98
CA ASP A 324 12.80 -6.33 13.64
C ASP A 324 12.96 -6.10 15.15
N ARG A 325 13.98 -6.72 15.76
CA ARG A 325 14.38 -6.44 17.14
C ARG A 325 14.85 -5.00 17.32
N PHE A 326 15.66 -4.48 16.39
CA PHE A 326 16.10 -3.09 16.41
C PHE A 326 14.91 -2.13 16.31
N ALA A 327 14.00 -2.35 15.36
CA ALA A 327 12.79 -1.55 15.18
C ALA A 327 11.88 -1.59 16.40
N GLY A 328 11.66 -2.78 16.98
CA GLY A 328 10.81 -2.96 18.16
C GLY A 328 11.28 -2.21 19.40
N ALA A 329 12.58 -1.93 19.53
CA ALA A 329 13.11 -1.10 20.62
C ALA A 329 12.61 0.35 20.58
N PHE A 330 12.29 0.89 19.40
CA PHE A 330 11.72 2.24 19.24
C PHE A 330 10.24 2.31 19.61
N ASP A 331 9.52 1.20 19.46
CA ASP A 331 8.09 1.12 19.80
C ASP A 331 7.84 0.99 21.31
N GLN A 332 8.85 0.55 22.08
CA GLN A 332 8.78 0.42 23.55
C GLN A 332 9.09 1.71 24.33
N ILE A 333 9.53 2.78 23.67
CA ILE A 333 9.91 4.06 24.31
C ILE A 333 8.70 5.00 24.53
N ARG A 334 7.46 4.50 24.39
CA ARG A 334 6.22 5.29 24.58
C ARG A 334 5.48 4.99 25.86
#